data_AF-A0A8T4U8X5-F1
#
_entry.id   AF-A0A8T4U8X5-F1
#
_cell.length_a   1.000
_cell.length_b   1.000
_cell.length_c   1.000
_cell.angle_alpha   90.00
_cell.angle_beta   90.00
_cell.angle_gamma   90.00
#
_symmetry.space_group_name_H-M   'P 1'
#
loop_
_entity.id
_entity.type
_entity.pdbx_description
1 polymer ?
#
loop_
_entity_poly.entity_id
_entity_poly.type
_entity_poly.pdbx_seq_one_letter_code
_entity_poly.pdbx_strand_id
1 'polypeptide(L)'
;MSDCNSIHQLFNSFKRFNFPFDSNDIPFNGIYIIFEKGEISHGVDRIVRIGTHTGNNQLRSRLFQHFINENKDRSIFRKNIGRALLNHDRDDFLKFWELDLTTRIAKDKYSDKIDFSKQKVIEKNVSKYIQDNFSFVVLKIDDKDSRLILESKIISTVSLCNVCKPSDIWLGLFSTKEKIRNSGLWLVNELYKSPLEDKDFLELKKLI
;
A
#
# COMPACT_ATOMS: atom_id res chain seq x y z
N MET A 1 13.18 -17.82 13.56
CA MET A 1 12.14 -16.82 13.25
C MET A 1 12.84 -15.60 12.67
N SER A 2 12.66 -15.27 11.38
CA SER A 2 13.22 -14.03 10.86
C SER A 2 12.47 -12.86 11.49
N ASP A 3 13.18 -11.93 12.12
CA ASP A 3 12.56 -10.82 12.83
C ASP A 3 12.11 -9.70 11.86
N CYS A 4 11.05 -8.93 12.22
CA CYS A 4 10.57 -7.75 11.45
C CYS A 4 11.74 -6.81 11.14
N ASN A 5 12.72 -6.73 12.05
CA ASN A 5 13.94 -5.93 11.91
C ASN A 5 14.73 -6.31 10.65
N SER A 6 15.07 -7.59 10.46
CA SER A 6 15.85 -8.02 9.30
C SER A 6 15.16 -7.70 7.97
N ILE A 7 13.83 -7.80 7.91
CA ILE A 7 13.03 -7.41 6.74
C ILE A 7 13.10 -5.90 6.48
N HIS A 8 13.01 -5.10 7.55
CA HIS A 8 13.14 -3.65 7.44
C HIS A 8 14.53 -3.24 6.95
N GLN A 9 15.59 -3.78 7.54
CA GLN A 9 16.97 -3.51 7.10
C GLN A 9 17.18 -3.90 5.64
N LEU A 10 16.66 -5.06 5.23
CA LEU A 10 16.78 -5.57 3.88
C LEU A 10 16.12 -4.68 2.84
N PHE A 11 14.84 -4.34 3.01
CA PHE A 11 14.15 -3.51 2.01
C PHE A 11 14.57 -2.03 2.06
N ASN A 12 15.20 -1.59 3.14
CA ASN A 12 15.83 -0.27 3.20
C ASN A 12 17.18 -0.22 2.44
N SER A 13 17.84 -1.35 2.18
CA SER A 13 19.10 -1.37 1.40
C SER A 13 18.88 -1.39 -0.13
N PHE A 14 17.64 -1.59 -0.59
CA PHE A 14 17.31 -1.66 -2.01
C PHE A 14 17.31 -0.27 -2.67
N LYS A 15 17.46 -0.24 -4.00
CA LYS A 15 17.25 0.98 -4.79
C LYS A 15 15.86 1.54 -4.52
N ARG A 16 15.81 2.72 -3.90
CA ARG A 16 14.57 3.44 -3.58
C ARG A 16 14.06 4.20 -4.79
N PHE A 17 12.76 4.10 -5.04
CA PHE A 17 12.02 4.87 -6.02
C PHE A 17 11.14 5.91 -5.30
N ASN A 18 11.19 7.16 -5.79
CA ASN A 18 10.33 8.26 -5.36
C ASN A 18 9.50 8.73 -6.56
N PHE A 19 8.48 9.54 -6.33
CA PHE A 19 7.79 10.21 -7.45
C PHE A 19 8.57 11.47 -7.88
N PRO A 20 8.73 11.74 -9.19
CA PRO A 20 8.43 10.86 -10.32
C PRO A 20 9.43 9.70 -10.44
N PHE A 21 8.98 8.55 -10.95
CA PHE A 21 9.84 7.37 -11.20
C PHE A 21 9.80 6.96 -12.68
N ASP A 22 10.92 6.43 -13.19
CA ASP A 22 10.95 5.77 -14.49
C ASP A 22 10.49 4.31 -14.37
N SER A 23 9.47 3.96 -15.15
CA SER A 23 8.95 2.59 -15.19
C SER A 23 9.91 1.58 -15.84
N ASN A 24 10.89 2.03 -16.63
CA ASN A 24 11.86 1.14 -17.28
C ASN A 24 12.77 0.43 -16.27
N ASP A 25 13.04 1.08 -15.14
CA ASP A 25 13.83 0.54 -14.02
C ASP A 25 13.05 -0.48 -13.16
N ILE A 26 11.76 -0.68 -13.45
CA ILE A 26 10.86 -1.53 -12.67
C ILE A 26 10.66 -2.86 -13.41
N PRO A 27 10.80 -4.02 -12.76
CA PRO A 27 10.53 -5.30 -13.41
C PRO A 27 9.05 -5.42 -13.80
N PHE A 28 8.74 -6.33 -14.73
CA PHE A 28 7.36 -6.58 -15.14
C PHE A 28 6.53 -7.27 -14.06
N ASN A 29 7.18 -8.10 -13.23
CA ASN A 29 6.57 -8.85 -12.15
C ASN A 29 7.33 -8.65 -10.83
N GLY A 30 6.60 -8.61 -9.71
CA GLY A 30 7.23 -8.53 -8.40
C GLY A 30 6.34 -8.01 -7.26
N ILE A 31 6.97 -7.89 -6.10
CA ILE A 31 6.38 -7.33 -4.88
C ILE A 31 6.91 -5.91 -4.74
N TYR A 32 6.02 -4.96 -4.43
CA TYR A 32 6.41 -3.61 -4.03
C TYR A 32 6.28 -3.45 -2.51
N ILE A 33 7.23 -2.75 -1.92
CA ILE A 33 7.27 -2.38 -0.51
C ILE A 33 7.28 -0.86 -0.44
N ILE A 34 6.32 -0.27 0.26
CA ILE A 34 6.15 1.19 0.37
C ILE A 34 6.53 1.65 1.77
N PHE A 35 7.21 2.80 1.80
CA PHE A 35 7.64 3.53 2.98
C PHE A 35 7.00 4.91 2.97
N GLU A 36 6.75 5.47 4.14
CA GLU A 36 6.15 6.80 4.31
C GLU A 36 7.13 7.71 5.04
N LYS A 37 7.32 8.92 4.53
CA LYS A 37 8.21 9.91 5.12
C LYS A 37 7.84 10.18 6.58
N GLY A 38 8.83 10.08 7.47
CA GLY A 38 8.65 10.31 8.91
C GLY A 38 8.22 9.09 9.72
N GLU A 39 7.84 7.99 9.06
CA GLU A 39 7.53 6.74 9.74
C GLU A 39 8.80 5.90 9.92
N ILE A 40 9.24 5.71 11.17
CA ILE A 40 10.48 5.00 11.50
C ILE A 40 10.18 3.79 12.38
N SER A 41 10.83 2.66 12.10
CA SER A 41 10.81 1.48 12.96
C SER A 41 12.11 0.71 12.80
N HIS A 42 12.56 0.02 13.86
CA HIS A 42 13.83 -0.71 13.82
C HIS A 42 15.04 0.13 13.37
N GLY A 43 15.01 1.45 13.63
CA GLY A 43 16.09 2.37 13.27
C GLY A 43 16.16 2.77 11.78
N VAL A 44 15.19 2.38 10.96
CA VAL A 44 15.11 2.69 9.52
C VAL A 44 13.68 3.06 9.11
N ASP A 45 13.45 3.42 7.83
CA ASP A 45 12.10 3.72 7.35
C ASP A 45 11.18 2.52 7.56
N ARG A 46 10.01 2.78 8.16
CA ARG A 46 8.98 1.80 8.43
C ARG A 46 8.26 1.41 7.15
N ILE A 47 8.04 0.11 6.98
CA ILE A 47 7.20 -0.42 5.92
C ILE A 47 5.74 -0.10 6.27
N VAL A 48 5.06 0.65 5.40
CA VAL A 48 3.65 1.04 5.58
C VAL A 48 2.68 0.28 4.68
N ARG A 49 3.19 -0.37 3.63
CA ARG A 49 2.39 -1.20 2.73
C ARG A 49 3.26 -2.16 1.95
N ILE A 50 2.76 -3.38 1.79
CA ILE A 50 3.30 -4.39 0.91
C ILE A 50 2.20 -4.74 -0.09
N GLY A 51 2.57 -5.04 -1.33
CA GLY A 51 1.60 -5.61 -2.24
C GLY A 51 2.20 -6.13 -3.53
N THR A 52 1.33 -6.76 -4.31
CA THR A 52 1.68 -7.31 -5.61
C THR A 52 0.53 -7.15 -6.62
N HIS A 53 0.59 -7.87 -7.74
CA HIS A 53 -0.38 -7.91 -8.82
C HIS A 53 -0.66 -9.38 -9.23
N THR A 54 -1.88 -9.64 -9.69
CA THR A 54 -2.37 -11.00 -9.99
C THR A 54 -2.24 -11.40 -11.46
N GLY A 55 -2.21 -10.42 -12.38
CA GLY A 55 -1.99 -10.65 -13.81
C GLY A 55 -0.50 -10.70 -14.18
N ASN A 56 -0.17 -11.31 -15.31
CA ASN A 56 1.21 -11.38 -15.81
C ASN A 56 1.68 -10.00 -16.32
N ASN A 57 2.90 -9.62 -15.98
CA ASN A 57 3.56 -8.37 -16.37
C ASN A 57 2.84 -7.07 -15.92
N GLN A 58 2.09 -7.14 -14.81
CA GLN A 58 1.22 -6.04 -14.36
C GLN A 58 1.82 -5.17 -13.24
N LEU A 59 3.08 -5.37 -12.80
CA LEU A 59 3.65 -4.59 -11.69
C LEU A 59 3.67 -3.09 -12.00
N ARG A 60 4.18 -2.72 -13.18
CA ARG A 60 4.24 -1.32 -13.62
C ARG A 60 2.86 -0.68 -13.61
N SER A 61 1.89 -1.31 -14.29
CA SER A 61 0.49 -0.84 -14.33
C SER A 61 -0.11 -0.67 -12.93
N ARG A 62 0.20 -1.59 -12.01
CA ARG A 62 -0.26 -1.50 -10.62
C ARG A 62 0.34 -0.29 -9.88
N LEU A 63 1.61 0.02 -10.09
CA LEU A 63 2.25 1.21 -9.51
C LEU A 63 1.69 2.50 -10.12
N PHE A 64 1.45 2.55 -11.44
CA PHE A 64 0.74 3.68 -12.07
C PHE A 64 -0.65 3.90 -11.47
N GLN A 65 -1.40 2.83 -11.18
CA GLN A 65 -2.70 2.92 -10.50
C GLN A 65 -2.62 3.50 -9.08
N HIS A 66 -1.48 3.40 -8.41
CA HIS A 66 -1.28 3.93 -7.07
C HIS A 66 -0.84 5.39 -7.13
N PHE A 67 0.22 5.67 -7.87
CA PHE A 67 0.92 6.95 -7.83
C PHE A 67 0.39 8.00 -8.82
N ILE A 68 -0.25 7.58 -9.92
CA ILE A 68 -0.55 8.48 -11.05
C ILE A 68 -2.05 8.51 -11.37
N ASN A 69 -2.70 7.36 -11.47
CA ASN A 69 -4.10 7.31 -11.90
C ASN A 69 -5.03 7.70 -10.75
N GLU A 70 -5.68 8.84 -10.87
CA GLU A 70 -6.70 9.39 -9.96
C GLU A 70 -7.99 8.57 -9.95
N ASN A 71 -7.93 7.35 -9.41
CA ASN A 71 -9.06 6.43 -9.37
C ASN A 71 -9.01 5.47 -8.16
N LYS A 72 -9.73 5.83 -7.10
CA LYS A 72 -9.92 5.06 -5.87
C LYS A 72 -10.54 3.69 -6.10
N ASP A 73 -11.41 3.55 -7.11
CA ASP A 73 -12.14 2.30 -7.34
C ASP A 73 -11.24 1.26 -8.03
N ARG A 74 -10.16 1.72 -8.67
CA ARG A 74 -9.08 0.87 -9.19
C ARG A 74 -7.93 0.68 -8.20
N SER A 75 -7.91 1.44 -7.12
CA SER A 75 -6.88 1.35 -6.08
C SER A 75 -7.45 1.48 -4.67
N ILE A 76 -7.58 0.33 -4.00
CA ILE A 76 -7.94 0.30 -2.57
C ILE A 76 -6.96 1.09 -1.70
N PHE A 77 -5.70 1.21 -2.11
CA PHE A 77 -4.71 2.04 -1.43
C PHE A 77 -5.10 3.52 -1.46
N ARG A 78 -5.38 4.07 -2.65
CA ARG A 78 -5.90 5.44 -2.81
C ARG A 78 -7.21 5.62 -2.05
N LYS A 79 -8.11 4.64 -2.13
CA LYS A 79 -9.38 4.67 -1.39
C LYS A 79 -9.16 4.78 0.12
N ASN A 80 -8.21 4.04 0.68
CA ASN A 80 -7.86 4.10 2.11
C ASN A 80 -7.28 5.45 2.53
N ILE A 81 -6.40 6.04 1.73
CA ILE A 81 -5.85 7.37 2.01
C ILE A 81 -6.96 8.41 1.96
N GLY A 82 -7.81 8.38 0.93
CA GLY A 82 -8.98 9.28 0.83
C GLY A 82 -9.96 9.11 2.00
N ARG A 83 -10.18 7.88 2.48
CA ARG A 83 -10.98 7.63 3.70
C ARG A 83 -10.37 8.34 4.91
N ALA A 84 -9.06 8.23 5.10
CA ALA A 84 -8.37 8.82 6.24
C ALA A 84 -8.37 10.35 6.17
N LEU A 85 -8.12 10.95 5.00
CA LEU A 85 -8.22 12.41 4.79
C LEU A 85 -9.63 12.92 5.12
N LEU A 86 -10.66 12.32 4.53
CA LEU A 86 -12.04 12.75 4.75
C LEU A 86 -12.49 12.57 6.20
N ASN A 87 -12.08 11.47 6.85
CA ASN A 87 -12.43 11.22 8.24
C ASN A 87 -11.67 12.15 9.22
N HIS A 88 -10.41 12.47 8.93
CA HIS A 88 -9.63 13.47 9.66
C HIS A 88 -10.34 14.84 9.65
N ASP A 89 -10.79 15.26 8.47
CA ASP A 89 -11.45 16.56 8.26
C ASP A 89 -12.94 16.55 8.65
N ARG A 90 -13.48 15.40 9.07
CA ARG A 90 -14.92 15.17 9.33
C ARG A 90 -15.80 15.56 8.13
N ASP A 91 -15.33 15.29 6.92
CA ASP A 91 -16.03 15.60 5.69
C ASP A 91 -17.10 14.53 5.36
N ASP A 92 -18.35 14.94 5.33
CA ASP A 92 -19.51 14.11 4.99
C ASP A 92 -19.41 13.41 3.63
N PHE A 93 -18.55 13.88 2.73
CA PHE A 93 -18.30 13.22 1.44
C PHE A 93 -17.74 11.81 1.59
N LEU A 94 -17.21 11.45 2.77
CA LEU A 94 -16.81 10.09 3.11
C LEU A 94 -17.87 9.04 2.76
N LYS A 95 -19.16 9.33 2.98
CA LYS A 95 -20.26 8.41 2.65
C LYS A 95 -20.36 8.10 1.16
N PHE A 96 -20.03 9.08 0.30
CA PHE A 96 -20.01 8.92 -1.14
C PHE A 96 -18.68 8.32 -1.62
N TRP A 97 -17.57 8.63 -0.94
CA TRP A 97 -16.25 8.05 -1.22
C TRP A 97 -16.24 6.52 -1.06
N GLU A 98 -17.02 5.99 -0.13
CA GLU A 98 -17.18 4.54 0.08
C GLU A 98 -17.82 3.81 -1.10
N LEU A 99 -18.64 4.50 -1.90
CA LEU A 99 -19.30 3.90 -3.07
C LEU A 99 -18.26 3.41 -4.07
N ASP A 100 -18.52 2.25 -4.68
CA ASP A 100 -17.71 1.68 -5.75
C ASP A 100 -18.46 1.81 -7.05
N LEU A 101 -17.92 2.61 -7.98
CA LEU A 101 -18.54 2.90 -9.27
C LEU A 101 -17.92 2.07 -10.40
N THR A 102 -17.26 0.95 -10.10
CA THR A 102 -16.61 0.11 -11.12
C THR A 102 -17.63 -0.51 -12.07
N THR A 103 -18.80 -0.94 -11.57
CA THR A 103 -19.83 -1.58 -12.39
C THR A 103 -20.79 -0.55 -13.00
N ARG A 104 -21.33 -0.85 -14.19
CA ARG A 104 -22.34 -0.01 -14.84
C ARG A 104 -23.58 0.17 -13.96
N ILE A 105 -24.06 -0.91 -13.33
CA ILE A 105 -25.21 -0.88 -12.42
C ILE A 105 -24.98 0.09 -11.25
N ALA A 106 -23.78 0.09 -10.66
CA ALA A 106 -23.47 1.03 -9.58
C ALA A 106 -23.37 2.47 -10.08
N LYS A 107 -22.79 2.71 -11.26
CA LYS A 107 -22.77 4.03 -11.88
C LYS A 107 -24.18 4.55 -12.11
N ASP A 108 -25.05 3.78 -12.75
CA ASP A 108 -26.42 4.19 -13.06
C ASP A 108 -27.21 4.49 -11.78
N LYS A 109 -26.96 3.75 -10.69
CA LYS A 109 -27.65 3.94 -9.41
C LYS A 109 -27.18 5.16 -8.60
N TYR A 110 -25.90 5.54 -8.70
CA TYR A 110 -25.28 6.49 -7.77
C TYR A 110 -24.74 7.77 -8.41
N SER A 111 -24.56 7.83 -9.74
CA SER A 111 -23.90 8.97 -10.38
C SER A 111 -24.61 10.29 -10.12
N ASP A 112 -25.94 10.31 -10.13
CA ASP A 112 -26.74 11.53 -9.86
C ASP A 112 -26.64 12.02 -8.40
N LYS A 113 -26.08 11.20 -7.51
CA LYS A 113 -25.95 11.50 -6.08
C LYS A 113 -24.54 11.96 -5.68
N ILE A 114 -23.59 11.91 -6.61
CA ILE A 114 -22.17 12.16 -6.34
C ILE A 114 -21.74 13.45 -6.99
N ASP A 115 -21.19 14.36 -6.19
CA ASP A 115 -20.44 15.50 -6.72
C ASP A 115 -19.08 15.03 -7.24
N PHE A 116 -19.01 14.79 -8.55
CA PHE A 116 -17.77 14.38 -9.22
C PHE A 116 -16.69 15.47 -9.24
N SER A 117 -17.06 16.74 -9.15
CA SER A 117 -16.09 17.84 -9.04
C SER A 117 -15.39 17.76 -7.69
N LYS A 118 -16.14 17.56 -6.60
CA LYS A 118 -15.58 17.31 -5.26
C LYS A 118 -14.76 16.01 -5.22
N GLN A 119 -15.25 14.92 -5.81
CA GLN A 119 -14.48 13.67 -5.89
C GLN A 119 -13.12 13.87 -6.57
N LYS A 120 -13.09 14.65 -7.66
CA LYS A 120 -11.84 14.97 -8.39
C LYS A 120 -10.88 15.79 -7.53
N VAL A 121 -11.37 16.74 -6.74
CA VAL A 121 -10.53 17.49 -5.78
C VAL A 121 -9.92 16.55 -4.73
N ILE A 122 -10.72 15.64 -4.18
CA ILE A 122 -10.22 14.66 -3.19
C ILE A 122 -9.18 13.72 -3.81
N GLU A 123 -9.41 13.22 -5.03
CA GLU A 123 -8.42 12.40 -5.74
C GLU A 123 -7.09 13.14 -5.96
N LYS A 124 -7.13 14.43 -6.28
CA LYS A 124 -5.92 15.27 -6.38
C LYS A 124 -5.20 15.39 -5.05
N ASN A 125 -5.93 15.56 -3.94
CA ASN A 125 -5.34 15.59 -2.61
C ASN A 125 -4.70 14.25 -2.25
N VAL A 126 -5.34 13.12 -2.61
CA VAL A 126 -4.77 11.78 -2.47
C VAL A 126 -3.51 11.62 -3.32
N SER A 127 -3.50 12.08 -4.58
CA SER A 127 -2.32 12.07 -5.45
C SER A 127 -1.18 12.85 -4.82
N LYS A 128 -1.44 14.08 -4.38
CA LYS A 128 -0.43 14.93 -3.73
C LYS A 128 0.13 14.25 -2.49
N TYR A 129 -0.72 13.71 -1.63
CA TYR A 129 -0.27 12.97 -0.44
C TYR A 129 0.64 11.80 -0.81
N ILE A 130 0.24 11.00 -1.81
CA ILE A 130 0.99 9.83 -2.24
C ILE A 130 2.36 10.22 -2.81
N GLN A 131 2.38 11.21 -3.69
CA GLN A 131 3.58 11.63 -4.41
C GLN A 131 4.58 12.36 -3.51
N ASP A 132 4.10 13.12 -2.52
CA ASP A 132 4.95 13.88 -1.60
C ASP A 132 5.54 13.02 -0.47
N ASN A 133 4.84 11.95 -0.05
CA ASN A 133 5.17 11.23 1.19
C ASN A 133 5.61 9.77 0.99
N PHE A 134 5.28 9.12 -0.13
CA PHE A 134 5.63 7.72 -0.31
C PHE A 134 6.85 7.52 -1.21
N SER A 135 7.67 6.57 -0.79
CA SER A 135 8.72 5.96 -1.60
C SER A 135 8.53 4.45 -1.60
N PHE A 136 9.13 3.74 -2.55
CA PHE A 136 9.00 2.28 -2.62
C PHE A 136 10.26 1.59 -3.12
N VAL A 137 10.33 0.28 -2.90
CA VAL A 137 11.28 -0.63 -3.53
C VAL A 137 10.53 -1.78 -4.18
N VAL A 138 11.20 -2.50 -5.08
CA VAL A 138 10.63 -3.63 -5.81
C VAL A 138 11.53 -4.85 -5.66
N LEU A 139 10.92 -5.99 -5.38
CA LEU A 139 11.55 -7.30 -5.40
C LEU A 139 11.02 -8.08 -6.60
N LYS A 140 11.90 -8.41 -7.55
CA LYS A 140 11.51 -9.15 -8.75
C LYS A 140 11.19 -10.60 -8.40
N ILE A 141 9.96 -11.02 -8.69
CA ILE A 141 9.51 -12.42 -8.58
C ILE A 141 8.53 -12.68 -9.72
N ASP A 142 8.96 -13.46 -10.71
CA ASP A 142 8.18 -13.70 -11.92
C ASP A 142 7.03 -14.69 -11.66
N ASP A 143 7.30 -15.77 -10.94
CA ASP A 143 6.28 -16.77 -10.60
C ASP A 143 5.17 -16.17 -9.71
N LYS A 144 3.92 -16.41 -10.11
CA LYS A 144 2.74 -15.80 -9.47
C LYS A 144 2.50 -16.38 -8.09
N ASP A 145 2.59 -17.69 -7.93
CA ASP A 145 2.21 -18.36 -6.68
C ASP A 145 3.26 -18.09 -5.61
N SER A 146 4.54 -18.19 -5.96
CA SER A 146 5.66 -17.78 -5.11
C SER A 146 5.54 -16.34 -4.66
N ARG A 147 5.14 -15.43 -5.57
CA ARG A 147 4.95 -14.00 -5.27
C ARG A 147 3.80 -13.75 -4.30
N LEU A 148 2.66 -14.44 -4.46
CA LEU A 148 1.50 -14.29 -3.57
C LEU A 148 1.78 -14.88 -2.18
N ILE A 149 2.43 -16.04 -2.12
CA ILE A 149 2.84 -16.66 -0.85
C ILE A 149 3.81 -15.74 -0.11
N LEU A 150 4.84 -15.22 -0.81
CA LEU A 150 5.84 -14.38 -0.18
C LEU A 150 5.27 -13.03 0.25
N GLU A 151 4.41 -12.40 -0.55
CA GLU A 151 3.71 -11.17 -0.16
C GLU A 151 2.89 -11.36 1.13
N SER A 152 2.12 -12.43 1.20
CA SER A 152 1.32 -12.77 2.39
C SER A 152 2.21 -12.96 3.63
N LYS A 153 3.30 -13.71 3.50
CA LYS A 153 4.24 -13.94 4.61
C LYS A 153 4.94 -12.67 5.08
N ILE A 154 5.38 -11.80 4.15
CA ILE A 154 6.00 -10.50 4.51
C ILE A 154 4.98 -9.62 5.25
N ILE A 155 3.75 -9.51 4.74
CA ILE A 155 2.68 -8.75 5.40
C ILE A 155 2.47 -9.28 6.81
N SER A 156 2.35 -10.60 6.96
CA SER A 156 2.12 -11.21 8.25
C SER A 156 3.26 -10.90 9.23
N THR A 157 4.52 -11.08 8.82
CA THR A 157 5.69 -10.78 9.68
C THR A 157 5.69 -9.33 10.15
N VAL A 158 5.40 -8.37 9.26
CA VAL A 158 5.38 -6.94 9.63
C VAL A 158 4.20 -6.65 10.57
N SER A 159 3.01 -7.18 10.27
CA SER A 159 1.81 -6.94 11.07
C SER A 159 1.84 -7.54 12.47
N LEU A 160 2.54 -8.66 12.66
CA LEU A 160 2.70 -9.32 13.97
C LEU A 160 3.77 -8.66 14.84
N CYS A 161 4.52 -7.69 14.32
CA CYS A 161 5.59 -7.06 15.07
C CYS A 161 5.06 -6.04 16.08
N ASN A 162 5.51 -6.16 17.33
CA ASN A 162 5.16 -5.24 18.39
C ASN A 162 5.94 -3.92 18.35
N VAL A 163 7.03 -3.86 17.58
CA VAL A 163 7.88 -2.66 17.41
C VAL A 163 7.48 -1.84 16.19
N CYS A 164 6.96 -2.47 15.13
CA CYS A 164 6.63 -1.86 13.83
C CYS A 164 5.33 -0.99 13.92
N LYS A 165 5.20 -0.12 14.94
CA LYS A 165 4.03 0.74 15.21
C LYS A 165 4.09 2.07 14.44
N PRO A 166 2.93 2.64 14.04
CA PRO A 166 2.89 3.95 13.41
C PRO A 166 3.26 5.07 14.39
N SER A 167 3.71 6.21 13.87
CA SER A 167 3.83 7.42 14.70
C SER A 167 2.47 8.00 15.07
N ASP A 168 2.42 8.82 16.12
CA ASP A 168 1.18 9.47 16.58
C ASP A 168 0.60 10.47 15.57
N ILE A 169 1.40 10.90 14.59
CA ILE A 169 1.00 11.83 13.53
C ILE A 169 0.65 11.12 12.21
N TRP A 170 0.71 9.78 12.18
CA TRP A 170 0.45 9.03 10.98
C TRP A 170 -1.02 9.15 10.55
N LEU A 171 -1.27 9.62 9.32
CA LEU A 171 -2.63 9.81 8.78
C LEU A 171 -3.48 8.54 8.87
N GLY A 172 -2.86 7.35 8.77
CA GLY A 172 -3.56 6.07 8.86
C GLY A 172 -4.32 5.85 10.17
N LEU A 173 -3.99 6.57 11.25
CA LEU A 173 -4.74 6.58 12.50
C LEU A 173 -6.17 7.12 12.34
N PHE A 174 -6.43 7.96 11.33
CA PHE A 174 -7.76 8.46 10.98
C PHE A 174 -8.53 7.54 10.02
N SER A 175 -7.98 6.39 9.64
CA SER A 175 -8.69 5.44 8.78
C SER A 175 -9.98 4.94 9.45
N THR A 176 -11.06 4.84 8.68
CA THR A 176 -12.31 4.18 9.14
C THR A 176 -12.14 2.66 9.30
N LYS A 177 -11.07 2.07 8.74
CA LYS A 177 -10.79 0.64 8.86
C LYS A 177 -9.89 0.40 10.07
N GLU A 178 -10.45 -0.23 11.10
CA GLU A 178 -9.72 -0.55 12.34
C GLU A 178 -8.45 -1.37 12.08
N LYS A 179 -8.50 -2.34 11.16
CA LYS A 179 -7.32 -3.14 10.78
C LYS A 179 -6.13 -2.28 10.31
N ILE A 180 -6.39 -1.15 9.64
CA ILE A 180 -5.32 -0.23 9.20
C ILE A 180 -4.72 0.50 10.40
N ARG A 181 -5.57 1.02 11.29
CA ARG A 181 -5.12 1.70 12.52
C ARG A 181 -4.28 0.76 13.40
N ASN A 182 -4.77 -0.45 13.64
CA ASN A 182 -4.14 -1.40 14.57
C ASN A 182 -2.84 -2.00 14.02
N SER A 183 -2.78 -2.27 12.70
CA SER A 183 -1.58 -2.86 12.07
C SER A 183 -0.51 -1.81 11.74
N GLY A 184 -0.87 -0.54 11.62
CA GLY A 184 0.01 0.48 11.05
C GLY A 184 0.22 0.33 9.54
N LEU A 185 -0.54 -0.52 8.84
CA LEU A 185 -0.37 -0.78 7.41
C LEU A 185 -1.57 -0.30 6.59
N TRP A 186 -1.31 0.28 5.41
CA TRP A 186 -2.34 0.72 4.46
C TRP A 186 -3.01 -0.44 3.69
N LEU A 187 -3.29 -1.56 4.36
CA LEU A 187 -3.93 -2.76 3.83
C LEU A 187 -4.68 -3.52 4.93
N VAL A 188 -5.55 -4.46 4.55
CA VAL A 188 -6.38 -5.23 5.50
C VAL A 188 -6.34 -6.75 5.30
N ASN A 189 -5.82 -7.19 4.15
CA ASN A 189 -5.68 -8.60 3.81
C ASN A 189 -4.31 -9.11 4.28
N GLU A 190 -4.17 -10.42 4.45
CA GLU A 190 -2.91 -11.08 4.85
C GLU A 190 -2.33 -10.71 6.22
N LEU A 191 -2.92 -9.74 6.93
CA LEU A 191 -2.53 -9.37 8.29
C LEU A 191 -2.69 -10.54 9.27
N TYR A 192 -1.71 -10.69 10.17
CA TYR A 192 -1.74 -11.60 11.32
C TYR A 192 -1.91 -13.09 10.97
N LYS A 193 -1.45 -13.51 9.78
CA LYS A 193 -1.43 -14.91 9.33
C LYS A 193 -0.11 -15.61 9.71
N SER A 194 0.39 -16.51 8.88
CA SER A 194 1.70 -17.16 9.05
C SER A 194 2.84 -16.22 8.62
N PRO A 195 3.77 -15.86 9.52
CA PRO A 195 4.94 -15.05 9.17
C PRO A 195 5.96 -15.85 8.35
N LEU A 196 7.01 -15.18 7.92
CA LEU A 196 8.19 -15.81 7.32
C LEU A 196 8.88 -16.76 8.30
N GLU A 197 9.22 -17.94 7.80
CA GLU A 197 10.10 -18.91 8.45
C GLU A 197 11.55 -18.67 8.02
N ASP A 198 12.50 -19.25 8.75
CA ASP A 198 13.93 -19.04 8.48
C ASP A 198 14.34 -19.50 7.07
N LYS A 199 13.68 -20.54 6.54
CA LYS A 199 13.87 -21.01 5.15
C LYS A 199 13.43 -19.96 4.12
N ASP A 200 12.30 -19.29 4.37
CA ASP A 200 11.75 -18.29 3.45
C ASP A 200 12.68 -17.06 3.40
N PHE A 201 13.23 -16.71 4.56
CA PHE A 201 14.18 -15.60 4.66
C PHE A 201 15.51 -15.91 3.98
N LEU A 202 15.98 -17.16 4.07
CA LEU A 202 17.17 -17.59 3.34
C LEU A 202 16.96 -17.54 1.83
N GLU A 203 15.77 -17.91 1.35
CA GLU A 203 15.39 -17.76 -0.05
C GLU A 203 15.32 -16.29 -0.47
N LEU A 204 14.72 -15.43 0.36
CA LEU A 204 14.66 -13.99 0.12
C LEU A 204 16.06 -13.38 -0.06
N LYS A 205 17.02 -13.78 0.78
CA LYS A 205 18.42 -13.34 0.68
C LYS A 205 19.14 -13.82 -0.58
N LYS A 206 18.71 -14.93 -1.19
CA LYS A 206 19.29 -15.43 -2.46
C LYS A 206 18.75 -14.69 -3.68
N LEU A 207 17.64 -13.96 -3.53
CA LEU A 207 17.01 -13.18 -4.61
C LEU A 207 17.58 -11.76 -4.74
N ILE A 208 18.59 -11.43 -3.93
CA ILE A 208 19.26 -10.12 -3.81
C ILE A 208 20.70 -10.29 -4.26
#